data_AF-A0A4V6J1A0-F1
#
_entry.id   AF-A0A4V6J1A0-F1
#
_cell.length_a   1.000
_cell.length_b   1.000
_cell.length_c   1.000
_cell.angle_alpha   90.00
_cell.angle_beta   90.00
_cell.angle_gamma   90.00
#
_symmetry.space_group_name_H-M   'P 1'
#
loop_
_entity.id
_entity.type
_entity.pdbx_description
1 polymer ?
#
loop_
_entity_poly.entity_id
_entity_poly.type
_entity_poly.pdbx_seq_one_letter_code
_entity_poly.pdbx_strand_id
1 'polypeptide(L)'
;MSGSKVTAATLVNRVVYRTDLNSLKKVRNDMRKLQQEFSKSNNQVAKAKQAADKQVYQAQIKQQRDIDKQQKQAAKQAAVDAKAKQNEQKKLAAAQARALKIQQQQSKKIATQQENADLARKRAAFQLGRLQGIDGASRYQAIKQANSIVDAYARGNTSLKAMNQALSQHIAQQKALARNQRRQAKQSGKAKKIWIIWLAESPGKRIYPR
;
A
#
# COMPACT_ATOMS: atom_id res chain seq x y z
N MET A 1 55.79 132.42 61.67
CA MET A 1 55.07 131.16 61.94
C MET A 1 54.41 130.69 60.65
N SER A 2 54.56 129.39 60.35
CA SER A 2 53.63 128.49 59.64
C SER A 2 53.26 128.69 58.15
N GLY A 3 53.34 127.56 57.42
CA GLY A 3 52.69 127.28 56.14
C GLY A 3 53.63 127.36 54.95
N SER A 4 53.97 126.29 54.23
CA SER A 4 53.02 125.47 53.49
C SER A 4 53.63 124.11 53.09
N LYS A 5 52.92 123.02 53.38
CA LYS A 5 53.20 121.70 52.80
C LYS A 5 52.68 121.70 51.35
N VAL A 6 53.57 121.57 50.38
CA VAL A 6 53.19 121.37 48.96
C VAL A 6 53.09 119.87 48.71
N THR A 7 51.88 119.39 48.44
CA THR A 7 51.63 117.98 48.05
C THR A 7 51.59 117.90 46.53
N ALA A 8 52.59 117.27 45.91
CA ALA A 8 52.62 117.06 44.46
C ALA A 8 51.69 115.89 44.09
N ALA A 9 50.58 116.18 43.40
CA ALA A 9 49.73 115.15 42.81
C ALA A 9 50.23 114.81 41.40
N THR A 10 50.70 113.58 41.19
CA THR A 10 50.98 113.03 39.86
C THR A 10 49.67 112.70 39.16
N LEU A 11 49.30 113.51 38.16
CA LEU A 11 48.15 113.25 37.30
C LEU A 11 48.54 112.15 36.28
N VAL A 12 47.88 110.99 36.34
CA VAL A 12 48.04 109.93 35.33
C VAL A 12 46.76 109.87 34.49
N ASN A 13 46.88 110.09 33.18
CA ASN A 13 45.75 110.11 32.26
C ASN A 13 45.44 108.68 31.77
N ARG A 14 44.29 108.11 32.14
CA ARG A 14 43.84 106.77 31.70
C ARG A 14 42.87 106.93 30.53
N VAL A 15 43.29 106.52 29.33
CA VAL A 15 42.41 106.45 28.16
C VAL A 15 41.46 105.25 28.32
N VAL A 16 40.16 105.53 28.45
CA VAL A 16 39.09 104.51 28.51
C VAL A 16 38.29 104.59 27.22
N TYR A 17 38.42 103.58 26.36
CA TYR A 17 37.59 103.46 25.16
C TYR A 17 36.13 103.17 25.56
N ARG A 18 35.24 104.16 25.37
CA ARG A 18 33.82 104.07 25.74
C ARG A 18 32.98 103.14 24.84
N THR A 19 33.56 102.60 23.77
CA THR A 19 32.82 101.86 22.72
C THR A 19 32.87 100.34 22.82
N ASP A 20 33.65 99.73 23.72
CA ASP A 20 33.99 98.31 23.53
C ASP A 20 33.28 97.34 24.49
N LEU A 21 33.11 97.68 25.78
CA LEU A 21 32.75 96.68 26.78
C LEU A 21 31.25 96.31 26.84
N ASN A 22 30.36 97.28 26.58
CA ASN A 22 28.92 97.04 26.56
C ASN A 22 28.48 96.33 25.27
N SER A 23 29.12 96.64 24.15
CA SER A 23 28.91 95.97 22.86
C SER A 23 29.35 94.51 22.93
N LEU A 24 30.52 94.23 23.51
CA LEU A 24 31.00 92.86 23.77
C LEU A 24 30.07 92.05 24.69
N LYS A 25 29.48 92.67 25.72
CA LYS A 25 28.49 92.00 26.59
C LYS A 25 27.22 91.63 25.83
N LYS A 26 26.74 92.49 24.93
CA LYS A 26 25.57 92.20 24.09
C LYS A 26 25.87 91.05 23.13
N VAL A 27 26.98 91.14 22.39
CA VAL A 27 27.42 90.07 21.47
C VAL A 27 27.61 88.73 22.20
N ARG A 28 28.19 88.72 23.41
CA ARG A 28 28.33 87.50 24.21
C ARG A 28 26.97 86.92 24.64
N ASN A 29 26.02 87.77 25.02
CA ASN A 29 24.68 87.32 25.41
C ASN A 29 23.91 86.76 24.22
N ASP A 30 24.02 87.40 23.04
CA ASP A 30 23.39 86.92 21.81
C ASP A 30 24.01 85.60 21.34
N MET A 31 25.34 85.46 21.43
CA MET A 31 26.02 84.17 21.18
C MET A 31 25.57 83.08 22.15
N ARG A 32 25.37 83.41 23.44
CA ARG A 32 24.89 82.45 24.44
C ARG A 32 23.44 82.03 24.19
N LYS A 33 22.59 82.95 23.74
CA LYS A 33 21.21 82.64 23.33
C LYS A 33 21.19 81.75 22.09
N LEU A 34 21.95 82.10 21.06
CA LEU A 34 22.10 81.27 19.86
C LEU A 34 22.58 79.87 20.21
N GLN A 35 23.59 79.73 21.08
CA GLN A 35 24.08 78.42 21.51
C GLN A 35 23.00 77.59 22.25
N GLN A 36 22.16 78.22 23.07
CA GLN A 36 21.05 77.56 23.74
C GLN A 36 19.94 77.15 22.76
N GLU A 37 19.61 78.01 21.80
CA GLU A 37 18.59 77.72 20.77
C GLU A 37 19.04 76.59 19.84
N PHE A 38 20.30 76.59 19.41
CA PHE A 38 20.90 75.49 18.65
C PHE A 38 20.87 74.18 19.44
N SER A 39 21.21 74.20 20.74
CA SER A 39 21.19 73.00 21.59
C SER A 39 19.77 72.44 21.77
N LYS A 40 18.75 73.31 21.90
CA LYS A 40 17.34 72.90 21.99
C LYS A 40 16.82 72.34 20.68
N SER A 41 17.13 73.00 19.56
CA SER A 41 16.76 72.55 18.22
C SER A 41 17.37 71.18 17.90
N ASN A 42 18.67 71.00 18.17
CA ASN A 42 19.35 69.74 17.90
C ASN A 42 18.78 68.57 18.74
N ASN A 43 18.42 68.83 20.00
CA ASN A 43 17.74 67.85 20.84
C ASN A 43 16.32 67.49 20.35
N GLN A 44 15.57 68.45 19.80
CA GLN A 44 14.26 68.17 19.21
C GLN A 44 14.39 67.33 17.93
N VAL A 45 15.33 67.66 17.05
CA VAL A 45 15.60 66.89 15.83
C VAL A 45 16.06 65.47 16.17
N ALA A 46 16.93 65.30 17.16
CA ALA A 46 17.38 63.97 17.61
C ALA A 46 16.22 63.12 18.15
N LYS A 47 15.32 63.71 18.95
CA LYS A 47 14.12 63.02 19.46
C LYS A 47 13.14 62.67 18.34
N ALA A 48 12.93 63.57 17.38
CA ALA A 48 12.06 63.33 16.24
C ALA A 48 12.59 62.20 15.35
N LYS A 49 13.89 62.18 15.07
CA LYS A 49 14.54 61.07 14.33
C LYS A 49 14.41 59.73 15.07
N GLN A 50 14.70 59.69 16.38
CA GLN A 50 14.53 58.48 17.17
C GLN A 50 13.08 57.98 17.21
N ALA A 51 12.10 58.87 17.24
CA ALA A 51 10.69 58.50 17.20
C ALA A 51 10.30 57.91 15.83
N ALA A 52 10.75 58.52 14.74
CA ALA A 52 10.54 58.02 13.39
C ALA A 52 11.21 56.64 13.18
N ASP A 53 12.47 56.49 13.59
CA ASP A 53 13.19 55.22 13.48
C ASP A 53 12.52 54.10 14.28
N LYS A 54 12.01 54.40 15.49
CA LYS A 54 11.24 53.44 16.28
C LYS A 54 9.94 53.03 15.59
N GLN A 55 9.23 53.96 14.96
CA GLN A 55 8.01 53.64 14.23
C GLN A 55 8.29 52.77 13.00
N VAL A 56 9.32 53.11 12.22
CA VAL A 56 9.74 52.33 11.05
C VAL A 56 10.16 50.92 11.47
N TYR A 57 10.98 50.81 12.52
CA TYR A 57 11.43 49.53 13.05
C TYR A 57 10.26 48.65 13.54
N GLN A 58 9.31 49.24 14.26
CA GLN A 58 8.10 48.51 14.71
C GLN A 58 7.23 48.05 13.53
N ALA A 59 7.07 48.90 12.50
CA ALA A 59 6.34 48.53 11.28
C ALA A 59 7.04 47.38 10.53
N GLN A 60 8.37 47.41 10.46
CA GLN A 60 9.17 46.38 9.81
C GLN A 60 9.08 45.03 10.56
N ILE A 61 9.16 45.05 11.90
CA ILE A 61 8.94 43.84 12.71
C ILE A 61 7.54 43.27 12.50
N LYS A 62 6.52 44.13 12.43
CA LYS A 62 5.13 43.70 12.21
C LYS A 62 4.97 43.02 10.85
N GLN A 63 5.48 43.64 9.78
CA GLN A 63 5.48 43.04 8.44
C GLN A 63 6.20 41.69 8.42
N GLN A 64 7.38 41.60 9.05
CA GLN A 64 8.15 40.36 9.09
C GLN A 64 7.38 39.23 9.79
N ARG A 65 6.72 39.53 10.92
CA ARG A 65 5.89 38.55 11.65
C ARG A 65 4.69 38.09 10.84
N ASP A 66 4.07 38.97 10.07
CA ASP A 66 2.91 38.62 9.25
C ASP A 66 3.32 37.73 8.06
N ILE A 67 4.47 38.01 7.44
CA ILE A 67 5.08 37.16 6.41
C ILE A 67 5.40 35.77 6.97
N ASP A 68 6.06 35.69 8.12
CA ASP A 68 6.40 34.42 8.76
C ASP A 68 5.16 33.60 9.12
N LYS A 69 4.08 34.25 9.56
CA LYS A 69 2.79 33.59 9.85
C LYS A 69 2.16 33.03 8.58
N GLN A 70 2.12 33.81 7.49
CA GLN A 70 1.59 33.36 6.21
C GLN A 70 2.40 32.19 5.65
N GLN A 71 3.74 32.27 5.68
CA GLN A 71 4.60 31.18 5.22
C GLN A 71 4.40 29.90 6.06
N LYS A 72 4.29 30.03 7.39
CA LYS A 72 4.01 28.87 8.27
C LYS A 72 2.63 28.26 8.02
N GLN A 73 1.61 29.06 7.72
CA GLN A 73 0.28 28.56 7.39
C GLN A 73 0.27 27.87 6.02
N ALA A 74 0.90 28.47 5.00
CA ALA A 74 1.04 27.87 3.68
C ALA A 74 1.82 26.54 3.72
N ALA A 75 2.91 26.48 4.48
CA ALA A 75 3.69 25.25 4.66
C ALA A 75 2.88 24.13 5.36
N LYS A 76 2.06 24.49 6.36
CA LYS A 76 1.15 23.54 7.00
C LYS A 76 0.12 23.00 6.01
N GLN A 77 -0.50 23.88 5.22
CA GLN A 77 -1.51 23.50 4.23
C GLN A 77 -0.92 22.56 3.16
N ALA A 78 0.23 22.92 2.59
CA ALA A 78 0.92 22.09 1.61
C ALA A 78 1.30 20.70 2.16
N ALA A 79 1.69 20.62 3.44
CA ALA A 79 2.01 19.35 4.09
C ALA A 79 0.76 18.46 4.31
N VAL A 80 -0.41 19.06 4.61
CA VAL A 80 -1.67 18.31 4.69
C VAL A 80 -2.09 17.80 3.32
N ASP A 81 -2.03 18.66 2.29
CA ASP A 81 -2.43 18.31 0.93
C ASP A 81 -1.52 17.22 0.33
N ALA A 82 -0.21 17.29 0.58
CA ALA A 82 0.73 16.24 0.17
C ALA A 82 0.43 14.89 0.84
N LYS A 83 0.09 14.90 2.14
CA LYS A 83 -0.32 13.68 2.86
C LYS A 83 -1.65 13.13 2.35
N ALA A 84 -2.62 13.99 2.02
CA ALA A 84 -3.90 13.58 1.45
C ALA A 84 -3.71 12.85 0.11
N LYS A 85 -2.92 13.44 -0.80
CA LYS A 85 -2.61 12.84 -2.11
C LYS A 85 -1.89 11.49 -1.98
N GLN A 86 -0.93 11.36 -1.07
CA GLN A 86 -0.27 10.08 -0.81
C GLN A 86 -1.22 9.02 -0.26
N ASN A 87 -2.13 9.41 0.63
CA ASN A 87 -3.13 8.49 1.20
C ASN A 87 -4.12 8.01 0.14
N GLU A 88 -4.55 8.89 -0.77
CA GLU A 88 -5.41 8.53 -1.89
C GLU A 88 -4.71 7.55 -2.84
N GLN A 89 -3.46 7.82 -3.23
CA GLN A 89 -2.67 6.90 -4.06
C GLN A 89 -2.49 5.53 -3.38
N LYS A 90 -2.20 5.50 -2.07
CA LYS A 90 -2.11 4.25 -1.31
C LYS A 90 -3.44 3.50 -1.28
N LYS A 91 -4.57 4.19 -1.14
CA LYS A 91 -5.91 3.56 -1.20
C LYS A 91 -6.20 2.97 -2.57
N LEU A 92 -5.89 3.69 -3.65
CA LEU A 92 -6.05 3.21 -5.02
C LEU A 92 -5.17 2.00 -5.31
N ALA A 93 -3.88 2.04 -4.91
CA ALA A 93 -2.97 0.91 -5.05
C ALA A 93 -3.42 -0.30 -4.23
N ALA A 94 -3.90 -0.10 -3.00
CA ALA A 94 -4.44 -1.18 -2.17
C ALA A 94 -5.71 -1.80 -2.77
N ALA A 95 -6.58 -0.99 -3.38
CA ALA A 95 -7.77 -1.47 -4.08
C ALA A 95 -7.39 -2.33 -5.31
N GLN A 96 -6.45 -1.86 -6.13
CA GLN A 96 -5.94 -2.62 -7.27
C GLN A 96 -5.27 -3.94 -6.84
N ALA A 97 -4.44 -3.91 -5.79
CA ALA A 97 -3.80 -5.11 -5.26
C ALA A 97 -4.82 -6.13 -4.72
N ARG A 98 -5.89 -5.67 -4.06
CA ARG A 98 -7.00 -6.55 -3.62
C ARG A 98 -7.74 -7.15 -4.81
N ALA A 99 -8.05 -6.36 -5.83
CA ALA A 99 -8.70 -6.84 -7.04
C ALA A 99 -7.85 -7.90 -7.76
N LEU A 100 -6.55 -7.65 -7.95
CA LEU A 100 -5.62 -8.61 -8.54
C LEU A 100 -5.53 -9.90 -7.70
N LYS A 101 -5.48 -9.78 -6.37
CA LYS A 101 -5.46 -10.95 -5.47
C LYS A 101 -6.74 -11.77 -5.58
N ILE A 102 -7.90 -11.12 -5.67
CA ILE A 102 -9.19 -11.80 -5.88
C ILE A 102 -9.19 -12.52 -7.23
N GLN A 103 -8.74 -11.85 -8.29
CA GLN A 103 -8.66 -12.43 -9.63
C GLN A 103 -7.73 -13.65 -9.65
N GLN A 104 -6.54 -13.55 -9.02
CA GLN A 104 -5.61 -14.67 -8.87
C GLN A 104 -6.19 -15.82 -8.04
N GLN A 105 -6.99 -15.53 -7.01
CA GLN A 105 -7.65 -16.57 -6.22
C GLN A 105 -8.76 -17.27 -7.02
N GLN A 106 -9.51 -16.53 -7.82
CA GLN A 106 -10.54 -17.09 -8.70
C GLN A 106 -9.92 -17.97 -9.79
N SER A 107 -8.87 -17.50 -10.47
CA SER A 107 -8.18 -18.29 -11.49
C SER A 107 -7.57 -19.56 -10.92
N LYS A 108 -6.96 -19.49 -9.72
CA LYS A 108 -6.45 -20.67 -9.00
C LYS A 108 -7.56 -21.66 -8.67
N LYS A 109 -8.71 -21.21 -8.17
CA LYS A 109 -9.84 -22.10 -7.85
C LYS A 109 -10.37 -22.81 -9.09
N ILE A 110 -10.49 -22.11 -10.21
CA ILE A 110 -10.95 -22.70 -11.48
C ILE A 110 -9.92 -23.70 -11.99
N ALA A 111 -8.63 -23.34 -11.98
CA ALA A 111 -7.55 -24.23 -12.40
C ALA A 111 -7.51 -25.52 -11.56
N THR A 112 -7.56 -25.42 -10.23
CA THR A 112 -7.56 -26.60 -9.36
C THR A 112 -8.83 -27.43 -9.51
N GLN A 113 -9.98 -26.81 -9.80
CA GLN A 113 -11.21 -27.53 -10.11
C GLN A 113 -11.07 -28.34 -11.41
N GLN A 114 -10.50 -27.73 -12.45
CA GLN A 114 -10.24 -28.40 -13.73
C GLN A 114 -9.22 -29.54 -13.61
N GLU A 115 -8.09 -29.31 -12.93
CA GLU A 115 -7.08 -30.35 -12.69
C GLU A 115 -7.67 -31.55 -11.93
N ASN A 116 -8.48 -31.30 -10.90
CA ASN A 116 -9.16 -32.35 -10.14
C ASN A 116 -10.17 -33.12 -11.00
N ALA A 117 -10.90 -32.43 -11.88
CA ALA A 117 -11.79 -33.07 -12.84
C ALA A 117 -10.99 -33.96 -13.81
N ASP A 118 -9.89 -33.47 -14.37
CA ASP A 118 -9.06 -34.26 -15.30
C ASP A 118 -8.43 -35.48 -14.64
N LEU A 119 -7.95 -35.34 -13.41
CA LEU A 119 -7.46 -36.46 -12.60
C LEU A 119 -8.56 -37.48 -12.34
N ALA A 120 -9.78 -37.04 -12.01
CA ALA A 120 -10.92 -37.93 -11.81
C ALA A 120 -11.30 -38.68 -13.09
N ARG A 121 -11.35 -38.00 -14.25
CA ARG A 121 -11.59 -38.63 -15.56
C ARG A 121 -10.53 -39.69 -15.86
N LYS A 122 -9.25 -39.35 -15.74
CA LYS A 122 -8.13 -40.29 -15.99
C LYS A 122 -8.18 -41.50 -15.06
N ARG A 123 -8.45 -41.29 -13.77
CA ARG A 123 -8.59 -42.39 -12.78
C ARG A 123 -9.77 -43.29 -13.10
N ALA A 124 -10.94 -42.72 -13.39
CA ALA A 124 -12.13 -43.50 -13.72
C ALA A 124 -11.94 -44.30 -15.02
N ALA A 125 -11.41 -43.67 -16.07
CA ALA A 125 -11.08 -44.33 -17.33
C ALA A 125 -10.08 -45.48 -17.12
N PHE A 126 -9.04 -45.29 -16.32
CA PHE A 126 -8.07 -46.33 -16.01
C PHE A 126 -8.69 -47.50 -15.22
N GLN A 127 -9.47 -47.21 -14.18
CA GLN A 127 -10.09 -48.24 -13.35
C GLN A 127 -11.13 -49.07 -14.12
N LEU A 128 -11.96 -48.41 -14.94
CA LEU A 128 -12.95 -49.07 -15.79
C LEU A 128 -12.30 -49.79 -16.98
N GLY A 129 -11.23 -49.23 -17.56
CA GLY A 129 -10.49 -49.83 -18.65
C GLY A 129 -9.79 -51.14 -18.28
N ARG A 130 -9.35 -51.28 -17.02
CA ARG A 130 -8.75 -52.53 -16.50
C ARG A 130 -9.78 -53.62 -16.17
N LEU A 131 -11.09 -53.33 -16.23
CA LEU A 131 -12.12 -54.35 -16.02
C LEU A 131 -12.14 -55.33 -17.20
N GLN A 132 -11.65 -56.55 -16.96
CA GLN A 132 -11.79 -57.65 -17.91
C GLN A 132 -13.10 -58.40 -17.64
N GLY A 133 -13.70 -59.00 -18.66
CA GLY A 133 -15.01 -59.65 -18.56
C GLY A 133 -16.20 -58.71 -18.72
N ILE A 134 -15.97 -57.47 -19.17
CA ILE A 134 -16.97 -56.57 -19.73
C ILE A 134 -16.58 -56.30 -21.18
N ASP A 135 -17.56 -56.30 -22.08
CA ASP A 135 -17.37 -55.99 -23.49
C ASP A 135 -16.86 -54.53 -23.73
N GLY A 136 -16.18 -54.29 -24.85
CA GLY A 136 -15.66 -52.99 -25.23
C GLY A 136 -16.73 -51.88 -25.25
N ALA A 137 -17.92 -52.16 -25.77
CA ALA A 137 -19.01 -51.19 -25.82
C ALA A 137 -19.52 -50.86 -24.41
N SER A 138 -19.66 -51.85 -23.55
CA SER A 138 -20.09 -51.66 -22.16
C SER A 138 -19.06 -50.86 -21.34
N ARG A 139 -17.76 -51.09 -21.56
CA ARG A 139 -16.71 -50.25 -20.96
C ARG A 139 -16.79 -48.80 -21.43
N TYR A 140 -17.02 -48.58 -22.73
CA TYR A 140 -17.17 -47.23 -23.26
C TYR A 140 -18.36 -46.49 -22.62
N GLN A 141 -19.51 -47.15 -22.50
CA GLN A 141 -20.69 -46.55 -21.84
C GLN A 141 -20.43 -46.25 -20.37
N ALA A 142 -19.73 -47.14 -19.65
CA ALA A 142 -19.32 -46.90 -18.28
C ALA A 142 -18.40 -45.67 -18.17
N ILE A 143 -17.40 -45.54 -19.06
CA ILE A 143 -16.51 -44.37 -19.08
C ILE A 143 -17.29 -43.09 -19.41
N LYS A 144 -18.25 -43.14 -20.33
CA LYS A 144 -19.12 -42.01 -20.67
C LYS A 144 -19.93 -41.54 -19.46
N GLN A 145 -20.51 -42.47 -18.70
CA GLN A 145 -21.23 -42.15 -17.47
C GLN A 145 -20.29 -41.55 -16.41
N ALA A 146 -19.09 -42.12 -16.22
CA ALA A 146 -18.10 -41.57 -15.30
C ALA A 146 -17.68 -40.14 -15.70
N ASN A 147 -17.49 -39.86 -16.99
CA ASN A 147 -17.20 -38.52 -17.49
C ASN A 147 -18.35 -37.54 -17.19
N SER A 148 -19.61 -37.97 -17.34
CA SER A 148 -20.77 -37.12 -17.00
C SER A 148 -20.83 -36.72 -15.52
N ILE A 149 -20.43 -37.61 -14.61
CA ILE A 149 -20.32 -37.33 -13.17
C ILE A 149 -19.24 -36.27 -12.93
N VAL A 150 -18.11 -36.37 -13.64
CA VAL A 150 -17.02 -35.40 -13.53
C VAL A 150 -17.38 -34.06 -14.18
N ASP A 151 -18.11 -34.07 -15.30
CA ASP A 151 -18.57 -32.84 -15.98
C ASP A 151 -19.58 -32.06 -15.13
N ALA A 152 -20.37 -32.74 -14.29
CA ALA A 152 -21.21 -32.07 -13.30
C ALA A 152 -20.36 -31.34 -12.24
N TYR A 153 -19.24 -31.92 -11.82
CA TYR A 153 -18.30 -31.26 -10.91
C TYR A 153 -17.52 -30.12 -11.57
N ALA A 154 -17.05 -30.31 -12.81
CA ALA A 154 -16.33 -29.29 -13.56
C ALA A 154 -17.19 -28.03 -13.81
N ARG A 155 -18.51 -28.21 -13.99
CA ARG A 155 -19.49 -27.12 -14.10
C ARG A 155 -19.90 -26.50 -12.77
N GLY A 156 -19.50 -27.08 -11.63
CA GLY A 156 -19.85 -26.61 -10.29
C GLY A 156 -21.23 -27.07 -9.79
N ASN A 157 -21.91 -27.98 -10.49
CA ASN A 157 -23.23 -28.49 -10.09
C ASN A 157 -23.16 -29.48 -8.92
N THR A 158 -22.02 -30.16 -8.76
CA THR A 158 -21.79 -31.14 -7.69
C THR A 158 -20.51 -30.83 -6.94
N SER A 159 -20.48 -31.10 -5.64
CA SER A 159 -19.26 -30.96 -4.83
C SER A 159 -18.24 -32.07 -5.13
N LEU A 160 -16.96 -31.83 -4.84
CA LEU A 160 -15.89 -32.82 -5.01
C LEU A 160 -16.19 -34.13 -4.25
N LYS A 161 -16.76 -34.01 -3.05
CA LYS A 161 -17.15 -35.16 -2.21
C LYS A 161 -18.25 -35.99 -2.88
N ALA A 162 -19.29 -35.33 -3.38
CA ALA A 162 -20.39 -35.99 -4.06
C ALA A 162 -19.92 -36.68 -5.34
N MET A 163 -19.08 -36.02 -6.14
CA MET A 163 -18.47 -36.60 -7.33
C MET A 163 -17.66 -37.86 -6.99
N ASN A 164 -16.79 -37.79 -5.99
CA ASN A 164 -15.98 -38.93 -5.57
C ASN A 164 -16.83 -40.10 -5.08
N GLN A 165 -17.91 -39.83 -4.34
CA GLN A 165 -18.85 -40.84 -3.88
C GLN A 165 -19.59 -41.49 -5.06
N ALA A 166 -20.11 -40.69 -5.99
CA ALA A 166 -20.80 -41.18 -7.18
C ALA A 166 -19.87 -42.01 -8.08
N LEU A 167 -18.64 -41.56 -8.32
CA LEU A 167 -17.63 -42.31 -9.07
C LEU A 167 -17.28 -43.63 -8.39
N SER A 168 -17.09 -43.63 -7.07
CA SER A 168 -16.79 -44.85 -6.31
C SER A 168 -17.91 -45.88 -6.43
N GLN A 169 -19.17 -45.43 -6.26
CA GLN A 169 -20.35 -46.28 -6.40
C GLN A 169 -20.45 -46.85 -7.82
N HIS A 170 -20.30 -46.00 -8.84
CA HIS A 170 -20.35 -46.42 -10.24
C HIS A 170 -19.28 -47.47 -10.56
N ILE A 171 -18.03 -47.25 -10.15
CA ILE A 171 -16.94 -48.21 -10.35
C ILE A 171 -17.20 -49.52 -9.59
N ALA A 172 -17.73 -49.46 -8.37
CA ALA A 172 -18.08 -50.64 -7.60
C ALA A 172 -19.17 -51.47 -8.28
N GLN A 173 -20.20 -50.82 -8.83
CA GLN A 173 -21.25 -51.45 -9.62
C GLN A 173 -20.66 -52.13 -10.87
N GLN A 174 -19.80 -51.44 -11.63
CA GLN A 174 -19.15 -52.01 -12.82
C GLN A 174 -18.24 -53.19 -12.46
N LYS A 175 -17.50 -53.11 -11.35
CA LYS A 175 -16.71 -54.25 -10.83
C LYS A 175 -17.59 -55.45 -10.48
N ALA A 176 -18.75 -55.23 -9.86
CA ALA A 176 -19.67 -56.31 -9.53
C ALA A 176 -20.24 -56.96 -10.80
N LEU A 177 -20.65 -56.15 -11.79
CA LEU A 177 -21.13 -56.62 -13.08
C LEU A 177 -20.06 -57.44 -13.82
N ALA A 178 -18.82 -56.96 -13.88
CA ALA A 178 -17.70 -57.70 -14.47
C ALA A 178 -17.50 -59.07 -13.82
N ARG A 179 -17.56 -59.13 -12.48
CA ARG A 179 -17.43 -60.40 -11.74
C ARG A 179 -18.57 -61.36 -12.05
N ASN A 180 -19.79 -60.86 -12.14
CA ASN A 180 -20.96 -61.67 -12.46
C ASN A 180 -20.90 -62.21 -13.88
N GLN A 181 -20.53 -61.39 -14.87
CA GLN A 181 -20.32 -61.83 -16.25
C GLN A 181 -19.22 -62.89 -16.35
N ARG A 182 -18.10 -62.74 -15.62
CA ARG A 182 -17.07 -63.79 -15.53
C ARG A 182 -17.60 -65.08 -14.91
N ARG A 183 -18.43 -65.00 -13.85
CA ARG A 183 -19.04 -66.19 -13.23
C ARG A 183 -20.00 -66.89 -14.18
N GLN A 184 -20.85 -66.13 -14.86
CA GLN A 184 -21.76 -66.66 -15.88
C GLN A 184 -20.98 -67.29 -17.03
N ALA A 185 -19.94 -66.64 -17.56
CA ALA A 185 -19.08 -67.20 -18.62
C ALA A 185 -18.39 -68.50 -18.19
N LYS A 186 -18.00 -68.63 -16.91
CA LYS A 186 -17.45 -69.88 -16.37
C LYS A 186 -18.51 -70.97 -16.22
N GLN A 187 -19.75 -70.62 -15.90
CA GLN A 187 -20.86 -71.57 -15.75
C GLN A 187 -21.43 -72.01 -17.12
N SER A 188 -21.48 -71.09 -18.10
CA SER A 188 -21.91 -71.36 -19.48
C SER A 188 -20.81 -72.00 -20.32
N GLY A 189 -19.55 -71.88 -19.88
CA GLY A 189 -18.43 -72.70 -20.31
C GLY A 189 -18.72 -74.14 -19.90
N LYS A 190 -19.48 -74.83 -20.75
CA LYS A 190 -19.73 -76.27 -20.82
C LYS A 190 -18.78 -77.03 -19.91
N ALA A 191 -19.34 -77.76 -18.94
CA ALA A 191 -18.66 -78.86 -18.28
C ALA A 191 -17.72 -79.49 -19.32
N LYS A 192 -16.41 -79.44 -19.06
CA LYS A 192 -15.44 -80.17 -19.88
C LYS A 192 -16.07 -81.54 -20.07
N LYS A 193 -16.28 -81.98 -21.32
CA LYS A 193 -16.61 -83.38 -21.59
C LYS A 193 -15.42 -84.16 -21.07
N ILE A 194 -15.45 -84.50 -19.78
CA ILE A 194 -14.60 -85.50 -19.19
C ILE A 194 -15.09 -86.75 -19.89
N TRP A 195 -14.28 -87.23 -20.83
CA TRP A 195 -14.43 -88.54 -21.42
C TRP A 195 -14.33 -89.54 -20.27
N ILE A 196 -15.46 -89.84 -19.64
CA ILE A 196 -15.61 -91.00 -18.75
C ILE A 196 -15.65 -92.20 -19.71
N ILE A 197 -14.48 -92.66 -20.17
CA ILE A 197 -14.32 -94.06 -20.54
C ILE A 197 -14.26 -94.80 -19.21
N TRP A 198 -15.41 -95.23 -18.72
CA TRP A 198 -15.47 -96.33 -17.77
C TRP A 198 -16.14 -97.50 -18.47
N LEU A 199 -15.34 -98.55 -18.65
CA LEU A 199 -15.71 -99.96 -18.58
C LEU A 199 -17.17 -100.29 -18.92
N ALA A 200 -17.44 -100.53 -20.20
CA ALA A 200 -18.49 -101.46 -20.61
C ALA A 200 -17.80 -102.77 -21.06
N GLU A 201 -17.52 -103.59 -20.06
CA GLU A 201 -17.70 -105.04 -20.03
C GLU A 201 -18.01 -105.74 -21.37
N SER A 202 -17.03 -106.52 -21.86
CA SER A 202 -17.27 -107.60 -22.83
C SER A 202 -16.80 -108.92 -22.20
N PRO A 203 -17.69 -109.85 -21.83
CA PRO A 203 -17.29 -111.20 -21.47
C PRO A 203 -17.21 -112.07 -22.74
N GLY A 204 -16.06 -112.69 -22.96
CA GLY A 204 -15.99 -113.94 -23.73
C GLY A 204 -15.48 -113.82 -25.16
N LYS A 205 -14.23 -114.27 -25.37
CA LYS A 205 -13.91 -115.60 -25.96
C LYS A 205 -12.41 -115.64 -26.28
N ARG A 206 -11.67 -116.42 -25.47
CA ARG A 206 -10.38 -116.97 -25.90
C ARG A 206 -10.66 -118.06 -26.91
N ILE A 207 -10.16 -117.91 -28.13
CA ILE A 207 -9.88 -119.03 -29.02
C ILE A 207 -8.51 -118.76 -29.63
N TYR A 208 -7.52 -119.58 -29.25
CA TYR A 208 -6.22 -119.67 -29.90
C TYR A 208 -6.37 -120.44 -31.21
N PRO A 209 -5.56 -120.18 -32.26
CA PRO A 209 -5.19 -121.20 -33.21
C PRO A 209 -3.75 -121.68 -33.00
N ARG A 210 -3.59 -122.97 -33.27
CA ARG A 210 -2.35 -123.75 -33.43
C ARG A 210 -1.46 -123.18 -34.53
#